data_AF-A0A239TIP5-F1
#
_entry.id   AF-A0A239TIP5-F1
#
_cell.length_a   1.000
_cell.length_b   1.000
_cell.length_c   1.000
_cell.angle_alpha   90.00
_cell.angle_beta   90.00
_cell.angle_gamma   90.00
#
_symmetry.space_group_name_H-M   'P 1'
#
loop_
_entity.id
_entity.type
_entity.pdbx_description
1 polymer ?
#
loop_
_entity_poly.entity_id
_entity_poly.type
_entity_poly.pdbx_seq_one_letter_code
_entity_poly.pdbx_strand_id
1 'polypeptide(L)'
;MYQFPVGINGNKLQLLAAIEAFNKDKDFTHSHSGDVPEAQVYREFAAHISSTEKQLIESLITLETNTPALPKTQAQEMDYLITTNYLFPIDKDSYYIDVDFLNKYNQYVLDGAYQPLTPLDSEEKEMLADMYFTEEARKRYEHLYLADYLSNFYVKDLKEICRIFKIKGFSKGNGDYLINLIQDKFMEDPFELFKHLSPDAIGLIAYFMIEDRNTIPYDEMGDLDLEVFMIGKDMAAQILYMPVDVFEYLQEYFAFKGIDPLDLIPPEEREMYEELMQMKKLQAMTDQTPENVDEAIAAFAEAGQDEEMREMIAELIGFDEDDDNDQVGQVIAQIMDGKIKSEEDLEKLFSQFEEEKEEAEETPKNSNSNNNVIDFNQYRK
;
A
#
# COMPACT_ATOMS: atom_id res chain seq x y z
N MET A 1 7.33 19.62 -20.88
CA MET A 1 6.20 18.78 -21.32
C MET A 1 6.77 17.39 -21.58
N TYR A 2 7.13 16.69 -20.51
CA TYR A 2 7.49 15.29 -20.60
C TYR A 2 6.18 14.53 -20.77
N GLN A 3 6.03 13.88 -21.92
CA GLN A 3 4.91 12.99 -22.12
C GLN A 3 5.06 11.86 -21.13
N PHE A 4 3.97 11.58 -20.43
CA PHE A 4 3.72 10.32 -19.74
C PHE A 4 4.34 9.17 -20.54
N PRO A 5 5.22 8.35 -19.96
CA PRO A 5 5.85 7.29 -20.70
C PRO A 5 4.73 6.44 -21.30
N VAL A 6 4.79 6.27 -22.62
CA VAL A 6 3.79 5.65 -23.51
C VAL A 6 3.44 4.20 -23.11
N GLY A 7 4.05 3.67 -22.04
CA GLY A 7 3.86 2.35 -21.49
C GLY A 7 2.97 2.24 -20.25
N ILE A 8 2.53 3.30 -19.58
CA ILE A 8 1.68 3.16 -18.37
C ILE A 8 0.19 3.27 -18.68
N ASN A 9 -0.20 4.00 -19.72
CA ASN A 9 -1.62 4.13 -20.05
C ASN A 9 -2.13 2.83 -20.66
N GLY A 10 -3.01 2.15 -19.92
CA GLY A 10 -3.78 1.05 -20.45
C GLY A 10 -4.51 1.44 -21.73
N ASN A 11 -4.60 0.51 -22.67
CA ASN A 11 -5.35 0.75 -23.91
C ASN A 11 -6.26 -0.42 -24.27
N LYS A 12 -7.27 -0.15 -25.11
CA LYS A 12 -8.25 -1.15 -25.53
C LYS A 12 -7.64 -2.39 -26.20
N LEU A 13 -6.45 -2.30 -26.80
CA LEU A 13 -5.78 -3.45 -27.41
C LEU A 13 -5.22 -4.39 -26.34
N GLN A 14 -4.83 -3.88 -25.17
CA GLN A 14 -4.41 -4.72 -24.04
C GLN A 14 -5.59 -5.48 -23.43
N LEU A 15 -6.77 -4.86 -23.33
CA LEU A 15 -7.99 -5.58 -22.93
C LEU A 15 -8.34 -6.69 -23.92
N LEU A 16 -8.25 -6.42 -25.23
CA LEU A 16 -8.44 -7.45 -26.25
C LEU A 16 -7.42 -8.60 -26.11
N ALA A 17 -6.14 -8.27 -25.93
CA ALA A 17 -5.08 -9.26 -25.74
C ALA A 17 -5.29 -10.10 -24.48
N ALA A 18 -5.75 -9.49 -23.38
CA ALA A 18 -6.11 -10.21 -22.15
C ALA A 18 -7.28 -11.18 -22.41
N ILE A 19 -8.36 -10.72 -23.06
CA ILE A 19 -9.50 -11.57 -23.43
C ILE A 19 -9.04 -12.79 -24.24
N GLU A 20 -8.19 -12.57 -25.25
CA GLU A 20 -7.64 -13.59 -26.13
C GLU A 20 -6.76 -14.62 -25.40
N ALA A 21 -5.89 -14.15 -24.51
CA ALA A 21 -4.95 -15.02 -23.77
C ALA A 21 -5.66 -16.06 -22.91
N PHE A 22 -6.78 -15.67 -22.28
CA PHE A 22 -7.58 -16.54 -21.41
C PHE A 22 -8.66 -17.34 -22.16
N ASN A 23 -9.00 -16.96 -23.40
CA ASN A 23 -10.04 -17.60 -24.21
C ASN A 23 -9.47 -18.20 -25.51
N LYS A 24 -8.42 -19.03 -25.41
CA LYS A 24 -7.66 -19.61 -26.54
C LYS A 24 -8.48 -20.35 -27.60
N ASP A 25 -9.68 -20.80 -27.26
CA ASP A 25 -10.60 -21.51 -28.17
C ASP A 25 -11.47 -20.54 -29.01
N LYS A 26 -11.44 -19.24 -28.71
CA LYS A 26 -12.18 -18.20 -29.44
C LYS A 26 -11.21 -17.42 -30.33
N ASP A 27 -11.51 -17.42 -31.63
CA ASP A 27 -10.74 -16.69 -32.63
C ASP A 27 -11.17 -15.22 -32.67
N PHE A 28 -10.36 -14.35 -32.06
CA PHE A 28 -10.49 -12.90 -32.12
C PHE A 28 -9.53 -12.27 -33.16
N THR A 29 -8.93 -13.06 -34.07
CA THR A 29 -8.00 -12.54 -35.10
C THR A 29 -8.68 -11.57 -36.08
N HIS A 30 -10.01 -11.59 -36.22
CA HIS A 30 -10.77 -10.57 -36.97
C HIS A 30 -10.85 -9.21 -36.27
N SER A 31 -10.46 -9.12 -34.99
CA SER A 31 -10.50 -7.92 -34.14
C SER A 31 -9.14 -7.21 -34.00
N HIS A 32 -8.07 -7.79 -34.59
CA HIS A 32 -6.69 -7.28 -34.52
C HIS A 32 -6.38 -6.06 -35.41
N SER A 33 -7.35 -5.53 -36.17
CA SER A 33 -7.11 -4.37 -37.04
C SER A 33 -7.22 -3.01 -36.31
N GLY A 34 -7.59 -3.00 -35.02
CA GLY A 34 -7.88 -1.77 -34.28
C GLY A 34 -9.25 -1.16 -34.57
N ASP A 35 -10.01 -1.75 -35.52
CA ASP A 35 -11.33 -1.28 -35.98
C ASP A 35 -12.48 -1.65 -35.03
N VAL A 36 -12.24 -2.47 -34.00
CA VAL A 36 -13.26 -2.79 -33.00
C VAL A 36 -13.61 -1.52 -32.20
N PRO A 37 -14.88 -1.11 -32.14
CA PRO A 37 -15.31 0.01 -31.32
C PRO A 37 -14.91 -0.20 -29.85
N GLU A 38 -14.42 0.85 -29.19
CA GLU A 38 -13.97 0.76 -27.79
C GLU A 38 -15.08 0.22 -26.86
N ALA A 39 -16.31 0.72 -27.01
CA ALA A 39 -17.47 0.23 -26.27
C ALA A 39 -17.71 -1.29 -26.43
N GLN A 40 -17.42 -1.85 -27.61
CA GLN A 40 -17.54 -3.29 -27.82
C GLN A 40 -16.46 -4.05 -27.04
N VAL A 41 -15.22 -3.56 -27.02
CA VAL A 41 -14.13 -4.18 -26.25
C VAL A 41 -14.46 -4.25 -24.76
N TYR A 42 -14.95 -3.16 -24.17
CA TYR A 42 -15.31 -3.11 -22.75
C TYR A 42 -16.47 -4.06 -22.41
N ARG A 43 -17.47 -4.18 -23.30
CA ARG A 43 -18.58 -5.12 -23.12
C ARG A 43 -18.14 -6.58 -23.23
N GLU A 44 -17.25 -6.90 -24.16
CA GLU A 44 -16.67 -8.24 -24.28
C GLU A 44 -15.81 -8.58 -23.06
N PHE A 45 -14.98 -7.64 -22.59
CA PHE A 45 -14.24 -7.77 -21.34
C PHE A 45 -15.19 -8.10 -20.17
N ALA A 46 -16.23 -7.29 -19.98
CA ALA A 46 -17.23 -7.50 -18.92
C ALA A 46 -18.00 -8.83 -19.06
N ALA A 47 -18.14 -9.38 -20.26
CA ALA A 47 -18.77 -10.68 -20.46
C ALA A 47 -17.88 -11.86 -20.00
N HIS A 48 -16.57 -11.63 -19.86
CA HIS A 48 -15.57 -12.67 -19.65
C HIS A 48 -14.95 -12.70 -18.24
N ILE A 49 -14.89 -11.55 -17.57
CA ILE A 49 -14.36 -11.46 -16.20
C ILE A 49 -15.28 -12.10 -15.14
N SER A 50 -14.69 -12.45 -13.99
CA SER A 50 -15.38 -13.08 -12.86
C SER A 50 -16.41 -12.13 -12.21
N SER A 51 -17.30 -12.68 -11.38
CA SER A 51 -18.22 -11.85 -10.57
C SER A 51 -17.46 -10.99 -9.57
N THR A 52 -16.38 -11.53 -8.98
CA THR A 52 -15.52 -10.83 -8.02
C THR A 52 -14.82 -9.65 -8.67
N GLU A 53 -14.21 -9.84 -9.85
CA GLU A 53 -13.55 -8.76 -10.59
C GLU A 53 -14.54 -7.64 -10.97
N LYS A 54 -15.79 -7.99 -11.31
CA LYS A 54 -16.85 -6.98 -11.53
C LYS A 54 -17.19 -6.20 -10.27
N GLN A 55 -17.35 -6.89 -9.14
CA GLN A 55 -17.66 -6.27 -7.86
C GLN A 55 -16.56 -5.32 -7.42
N LEU A 56 -15.28 -5.70 -7.58
CA LEU A 56 -14.15 -4.84 -7.29
C LEU A 56 -14.10 -3.61 -8.20
N ILE A 57 -14.34 -3.76 -9.51
CA ILE A 57 -14.40 -2.61 -10.42
C ILE A 57 -15.54 -1.65 -10.03
N GLU A 58 -16.71 -2.20 -9.72
CA GLU A 58 -17.89 -1.41 -9.35
C GLU A 58 -17.70 -0.70 -8.00
N SER A 59 -17.10 -1.36 -6.99
CA SER A 59 -16.80 -0.74 -5.70
C SER A 59 -15.83 0.44 -5.86
N LEU A 60 -14.81 0.30 -6.70
CA LEU A 60 -13.86 1.39 -7.02
C LEU A 60 -14.51 2.56 -7.76
N ILE A 61 -15.52 2.30 -8.59
CA ILE A 61 -16.30 3.37 -9.23
C ILE A 61 -17.14 4.14 -8.20
N THR A 62 -17.62 3.46 -7.16
CA THR A 62 -18.42 4.09 -6.09
C THR A 62 -17.58 4.81 -5.04
N LEU A 63 -16.29 4.49 -4.94
CA LEU A 63 -15.35 5.20 -4.07
C LEU A 63 -15.12 6.59 -4.67
N GLU A 64 -15.59 7.64 -4.00
CA GLU A 64 -15.38 9.04 -4.38
C GLU A 64 -13.92 9.49 -4.11
N THR A 65 -12.95 8.69 -4.56
CA THR A 65 -11.51 8.94 -4.44
C THR A 65 -10.89 9.27 -5.79
N ASN A 66 -9.88 10.14 -5.77
CA ASN A 66 -9.13 10.51 -6.97
C ASN A 66 -8.06 9.47 -7.32
N THR A 67 -7.59 8.68 -6.36
CA THR A 67 -6.54 7.66 -6.53
C THR A 67 -7.06 6.29 -6.10
N PRO A 68 -7.91 5.66 -6.92
CA PRO A 68 -8.44 4.34 -6.60
C PRO A 68 -7.32 3.30 -6.60
N ALA A 69 -7.13 2.66 -5.45
CA ALA A 69 -6.14 1.63 -5.23
C ALA A 69 -6.77 0.41 -4.53
N LEU A 70 -6.18 -0.75 -4.76
CA LEU A 70 -6.60 -2.03 -4.22
C LEU A 70 -5.45 -2.68 -3.46
N PRO A 71 -5.73 -3.38 -2.36
CA PRO A 71 -4.79 -4.31 -1.76
C PRO A 71 -4.34 -5.36 -2.77
N LYS A 72 -3.09 -5.80 -2.67
CA LYS A 72 -2.50 -6.81 -3.56
C LYS A 72 -3.31 -8.10 -3.61
N THR A 73 -3.92 -8.52 -2.51
CA THR A 73 -4.79 -9.69 -2.45
C THR A 73 -6.00 -9.55 -3.36
N GLN A 74 -6.71 -8.41 -3.31
CA GLN A 74 -7.85 -8.11 -4.18
C GLN A 74 -7.41 -7.91 -5.63
N ALA A 75 -6.29 -7.23 -5.87
CA ALA A 75 -5.74 -7.05 -7.20
C ALA A 75 -5.42 -8.40 -7.88
N GLN A 76 -4.93 -9.39 -7.11
CA GLN A 76 -4.67 -10.75 -7.60
C GLN A 76 -5.93 -11.54 -7.97
N GLU A 77 -7.11 -11.12 -7.54
CA GLU A 77 -8.40 -11.71 -7.95
C GLU A 77 -8.91 -11.15 -9.29
N MET A 78 -8.27 -10.09 -9.81
CA MET A 78 -8.60 -9.47 -11.10
C MET A 78 -7.82 -10.10 -12.26
N ASP A 79 -8.08 -11.40 -12.49
CA ASP A 79 -7.35 -12.28 -13.43
C ASP A 79 -7.07 -11.64 -14.80
N TYR A 80 -8.04 -10.91 -15.36
CA TYR A 80 -7.87 -10.27 -16.65
C TYR A 80 -7.14 -8.94 -16.51
N LEU A 81 -7.61 -8.05 -15.64
CA LEU A 81 -7.11 -6.68 -15.57
C LEU A 81 -5.65 -6.61 -15.12
N ILE A 82 -5.20 -7.51 -14.23
CA ILE A 82 -3.81 -7.58 -13.73
C ILE A 82 -2.79 -7.86 -14.85
N THR A 83 -3.24 -8.37 -15.99
CA THR A 83 -2.39 -8.61 -17.17
C THR A 83 -2.27 -7.39 -18.10
N THR A 84 -2.90 -6.28 -17.72
CA THR A 84 -2.95 -5.04 -18.50
C THR A 84 -2.29 -3.90 -17.74
N ASN A 85 -2.10 -2.76 -18.40
CA ASN A 85 -1.60 -1.55 -17.73
C ASN A 85 -2.74 -0.69 -17.15
N TYR A 86 -3.96 -1.24 -17.04
CA TYR A 86 -5.06 -0.62 -16.32
C TYR A 86 -5.03 -0.93 -14.82
N LEU A 87 -4.29 -1.96 -14.40
CA LEU A 87 -4.07 -2.32 -13.01
C LEU A 87 -2.58 -2.59 -12.82
N PHE A 88 -1.91 -1.78 -12.01
CA PHE A 88 -0.46 -1.90 -11.84
C PHE A 88 -0.01 -1.62 -10.40
N PRO A 89 1.09 -2.25 -9.94
CA PRO A 89 1.58 -2.06 -8.59
C PRO A 89 2.14 -0.66 -8.40
N ILE A 90 1.84 -0.06 -7.26
CA ILE A 90 2.39 1.24 -6.84
C ILE A 90 3.11 1.16 -5.49
N ASP A 91 2.89 0.10 -4.72
CA ASP A 91 3.65 -0.25 -3.53
C ASP A 91 3.63 -1.79 -3.30
N LYS A 92 4.29 -2.28 -2.24
CA LYS A 92 4.38 -3.70 -1.83
C LYS A 92 3.07 -4.45 -1.88
N ASP A 93 2.07 -3.82 -1.30
CA ASP A 93 0.78 -4.43 -1.02
C ASP A 93 -0.35 -3.63 -1.66
N SER A 94 -0.06 -2.71 -2.58
CA SER A 94 -1.05 -1.83 -3.21
C SER A 94 -0.90 -1.73 -4.73
N TYR A 95 -2.04 -1.80 -5.41
CA TYR A 95 -2.17 -1.69 -6.86
C TYR A 95 -3.10 -0.54 -7.19
N TYR A 96 -2.69 0.33 -8.10
CA TYR A 96 -3.54 1.38 -8.63
C TYR A 96 -4.34 0.87 -9.83
N ILE A 97 -5.59 1.31 -9.94
CA ILE A 97 -6.44 1.09 -11.11
C ILE A 97 -6.68 2.39 -11.86
N ASP A 98 -6.56 2.35 -13.18
CA ASP A 98 -6.67 3.52 -14.03
C ASP A 98 -8.08 4.14 -14.01
N VAL A 99 -8.16 5.41 -13.61
CA VAL A 99 -9.42 6.17 -13.58
C VAL A 99 -10.11 6.24 -14.94
N ASP A 100 -9.35 6.36 -16.04
CA ASP A 100 -9.93 6.41 -17.39
C ASP A 100 -10.59 5.07 -17.75
N PHE A 101 -10.02 3.94 -17.33
CA PHE A 101 -10.64 2.63 -17.44
C PHE A 101 -11.95 2.54 -16.64
N LEU A 102 -11.94 2.92 -15.37
CA LEU A 102 -13.14 2.89 -14.52
C LEU A 102 -14.27 3.73 -15.11
N ASN A 103 -13.96 4.94 -15.58
CA ASN A 103 -14.91 5.83 -16.24
C ASN A 103 -15.49 5.23 -17.53
N LYS A 104 -14.66 4.58 -18.35
CA LYS A 104 -15.13 3.89 -19.58
C LYS A 104 -15.94 2.64 -19.26
N TYR A 105 -15.59 1.91 -18.20
CA TYR A 105 -16.36 0.76 -17.74
C TYR A 105 -17.75 1.20 -17.27
N ASN A 106 -17.83 2.23 -16.41
CA ASN A 106 -19.09 2.84 -16.00
C ASN A 106 -19.93 3.27 -17.21
N GLN A 107 -19.33 3.98 -18.17
CA GLN A 107 -20.02 4.46 -19.36
C GLN A 107 -20.55 3.33 -20.27
N TYR A 108 -19.73 2.32 -20.59
CA TYR A 108 -20.03 1.35 -21.65
C TYR A 108 -20.66 0.04 -21.17
N VAL A 109 -20.47 -0.30 -19.89
CA VAL A 109 -20.92 -1.56 -19.28
C VAL A 109 -22.03 -1.32 -18.27
N LEU A 110 -21.93 -0.26 -17.46
CA LEU A 110 -22.92 0.08 -16.42
C LEU A 110 -23.90 1.17 -16.88
N ASP A 111 -23.91 1.50 -18.17
CA ASP A 111 -24.77 2.51 -18.80
C ASP A 111 -24.71 3.89 -18.12
N GLY A 112 -23.58 4.23 -17.50
CA GLY A 112 -23.37 5.50 -16.80
C GLY A 112 -24.15 5.63 -15.50
N ALA A 113 -24.33 4.52 -14.77
CA ALA A 113 -25.07 4.48 -13.51
C ALA A 113 -24.49 5.39 -12.42
N TYR A 114 -23.16 5.63 -12.44
CA TYR A 114 -22.45 6.39 -11.42
C TYR A 114 -21.89 7.71 -11.96
N GLN A 115 -21.58 8.66 -11.07
CA GLN A 115 -20.86 9.87 -11.45
C GLN A 115 -19.45 9.50 -11.94
N PRO A 116 -18.95 10.11 -13.03
CA PRO A 116 -17.58 9.91 -13.46
C PRO A 116 -16.59 10.38 -12.40
N LEU A 117 -15.57 9.57 -12.15
CA LEU A 117 -14.43 9.92 -11.30
C LEU A 117 -13.62 11.05 -11.93
N THR A 118 -13.02 11.89 -11.08
CA THR A 118 -12.16 12.98 -11.52
C THR A 118 -10.91 12.42 -12.20
N PRO A 119 -10.63 12.79 -13.46
CA PRO A 119 -9.39 12.36 -14.11
C PRO A 119 -8.18 12.97 -13.42
N LEU A 120 -7.13 12.17 -13.24
CA LEU A 120 -5.87 12.64 -12.68
C LEU A 120 -5.23 13.75 -13.52
N ASP A 121 -4.70 14.75 -12.83
CA ASP A 121 -3.91 15.81 -13.43
C ASP A 121 -2.50 15.34 -13.85
N SER A 122 -1.67 16.24 -14.37
CA SER A 122 -0.34 15.85 -14.85
C SER A 122 0.65 15.49 -13.76
N GLU A 123 0.51 16.09 -12.57
CA GLU A 123 1.42 15.91 -11.44
C GLU A 123 1.11 14.59 -10.72
N GLU A 124 -0.18 14.32 -10.46
CA GLU A 124 -0.65 13.05 -9.89
C GLU A 124 -0.26 11.87 -10.78
N LYS A 125 -0.41 12.07 -12.09
CA LYS A 125 0.07 11.12 -13.09
C LYS A 125 1.57 10.90 -12.93
N GLU A 126 2.40 11.95 -12.94
CA GLU A 126 3.87 11.81 -12.85
C GLU A 126 4.28 11.03 -11.59
N MET A 127 3.65 11.32 -10.46
CA MET A 127 3.85 10.59 -9.20
C MET A 127 3.55 9.09 -9.32
N LEU A 128 2.39 8.71 -9.87
CA LEU A 128 2.04 7.30 -10.06
C LEU A 128 2.99 6.58 -11.01
N ALA A 129 3.50 7.29 -12.02
CA ALA A 129 4.49 6.73 -12.91
C ALA A 129 5.79 6.40 -12.18
N ASP A 130 6.28 7.33 -11.36
CA ASP A 130 7.49 7.15 -10.56
C ASP A 130 7.32 6.02 -9.53
N MET A 131 6.16 5.93 -8.87
CA MET A 131 5.83 4.81 -7.98
C MET A 131 5.87 3.46 -8.71
N TYR A 132 5.22 3.36 -9.88
CA TYR A 132 5.21 2.15 -10.68
C TYR A 132 6.63 1.74 -11.13
N PHE A 133 7.43 2.67 -11.64
CA PHE A 133 8.81 2.38 -12.06
C PHE A 133 9.70 1.97 -10.88
N THR A 134 9.49 2.58 -9.72
CA THR A 134 10.17 2.22 -8.49
C THR A 134 9.82 0.78 -8.09
N GLU A 135 8.53 0.40 -8.08
CA GLU A 135 8.12 -0.98 -7.78
C GLU A 135 8.65 -2.00 -8.79
N GLU A 136 8.61 -1.71 -10.08
CA GLU A 136 9.19 -2.58 -11.11
C GLU A 136 10.72 -2.70 -10.94
N ALA A 137 11.38 -1.64 -10.50
CA ALA A 137 12.80 -1.69 -10.17
C ALA A 137 13.07 -2.56 -8.95
N ARG A 138 12.27 -2.42 -7.88
CA ARG A 138 12.40 -3.21 -6.64
C ARG A 138 12.30 -4.71 -6.92
N LYS A 139 11.38 -5.15 -7.78
CA LYS A 139 11.23 -6.56 -8.20
C LYS A 139 12.50 -7.17 -8.79
N ARG A 140 13.39 -6.38 -9.42
CA ARG A 140 14.67 -6.88 -9.95
C ARG A 140 15.64 -7.32 -8.85
N TYR A 141 15.44 -6.83 -7.63
CA TYR A 141 16.33 -7.06 -6.49
C TYR A 141 15.75 -8.02 -5.45
N GLU A 142 14.46 -8.39 -5.54
CA GLU A 142 13.79 -9.32 -4.60
C GLU A 142 14.47 -10.68 -4.45
N HIS A 143 15.24 -11.11 -5.44
CA HIS A 143 15.93 -12.42 -5.46
C HIS A 143 17.44 -12.31 -5.66
N LEU A 144 18.03 -11.14 -5.35
CA LEU A 144 19.47 -10.95 -5.45
C LEU A 144 20.16 -11.53 -4.20
N TYR A 145 21.06 -12.50 -4.38
CA TYR A 145 21.84 -13.09 -3.27
C TYR A 145 23.22 -12.42 -3.11
N LEU A 146 23.78 -12.48 -1.91
CA LEU A 146 25.03 -11.79 -1.56
C LEU A 146 26.20 -12.19 -2.47
N ALA A 147 26.31 -13.48 -2.83
CA ALA A 147 27.36 -13.97 -3.71
C ALA A 147 27.32 -13.31 -5.10
N ASP A 148 26.13 -13.24 -5.69
CA ASP A 148 25.90 -12.64 -7.01
C ASP A 148 26.14 -11.13 -6.95
N TYR A 149 25.71 -10.48 -5.87
CA TYR A 149 25.96 -9.08 -5.64
C TYR A 149 27.46 -8.77 -5.52
N LEU A 150 28.21 -9.52 -4.70
CA LEU A 150 29.65 -9.35 -4.51
C LEU A 150 30.46 -9.62 -5.78
N SER A 151 29.92 -10.39 -6.73
CA SER A 151 30.57 -10.62 -8.02
C SER A 151 30.78 -9.33 -8.84
N ASN A 152 30.04 -8.27 -8.54
CA ASN A 152 30.18 -6.95 -9.16
C ASN A 152 31.37 -6.13 -8.62
N PHE A 153 32.01 -6.57 -7.53
CA PHE A 153 33.11 -5.85 -6.91
C PHE A 153 34.46 -6.23 -7.54
N TYR A 154 35.37 -5.27 -7.63
CA TYR A 154 36.74 -5.59 -7.99
C TYR A 154 37.43 -6.35 -6.84
N VAL A 155 38.37 -7.23 -7.19
CA VAL A 155 39.19 -7.98 -6.21
C VAL A 155 39.84 -7.08 -5.15
N LYS A 156 40.21 -5.84 -5.52
CA LYS A 156 40.78 -4.87 -4.57
C LYS A 156 39.79 -4.48 -3.47
N ASP A 157 38.50 -4.35 -3.81
CA ASP A 157 37.42 -3.91 -2.94
C ASP A 157 36.98 -5.07 -2.06
N LEU A 158 36.86 -6.28 -2.62
CA LEU A 158 36.66 -7.53 -1.85
C LEU A 158 37.74 -7.73 -0.77
N LYS A 159 39.02 -7.45 -1.11
CA LYS A 159 40.11 -7.50 -0.13
C LYS A 159 40.01 -6.39 0.91
N GLU A 160 39.47 -5.22 0.56
CA GLU A 160 39.26 -4.13 1.51
C GLU A 160 38.13 -4.43 2.48
N ILE A 161 37.01 -4.97 1.99
CA ILE A 161 35.92 -5.52 2.83
C ILE A 161 36.52 -6.50 3.86
N CYS A 162 37.34 -7.45 3.41
CA CYS A 162 38.01 -8.37 4.35
C CYS A 162 38.87 -7.66 5.41
N ARG A 163 39.49 -6.50 5.11
CA ARG A 163 40.31 -5.73 6.07
C ARG A 163 39.46 -4.95 7.07
N ILE A 164 38.40 -4.30 6.58
CA ILE A 164 37.44 -3.56 7.40
C ILE A 164 36.89 -4.51 8.46
N PHE A 165 36.38 -5.66 8.01
CA PHE A 165 35.68 -6.67 8.79
C PHE A 165 36.59 -7.72 9.45
N LYS A 166 37.91 -7.53 9.43
CA LYS A 166 38.92 -8.42 10.07
C LYS A 166 38.84 -9.90 9.65
N ILE A 167 38.34 -10.19 8.46
CA ILE A 167 38.32 -11.51 7.86
C ILE A 167 39.75 -11.96 7.54
N LYS A 168 40.14 -13.18 7.94
CA LYS A 168 41.49 -13.72 7.73
C LYS A 168 41.53 -14.62 6.49
N GLY A 169 42.71 -14.78 5.89
CA GLY A 169 42.92 -15.74 4.79
C GLY A 169 42.69 -15.18 3.37
N PHE A 170 42.46 -13.89 3.20
CA PHE A 170 42.12 -13.26 1.91
C PHE A 170 43.32 -12.88 1.02
N SER A 171 44.55 -12.79 1.57
CA SER A 171 45.66 -12.09 0.90
C SER A 171 46.00 -12.63 -0.50
N LYS A 172 45.89 -13.96 -0.70
CA LYS A 172 46.19 -14.66 -1.96
C LYS A 172 44.95 -15.15 -2.72
N GLY A 173 43.74 -14.81 -2.25
CA GLY A 173 42.49 -15.22 -2.87
C GLY A 173 42.26 -14.56 -4.24
N ASN A 174 41.66 -15.32 -5.17
CA ASN A 174 41.02 -14.79 -6.38
C ASN A 174 39.57 -14.32 -6.05
N GLY A 175 38.88 -13.72 -7.03
CA GLY A 175 37.51 -13.18 -6.84
C GLY A 175 36.55 -14.18 -6.18
N ASP A 176 36.33 -15.32 -6.83
CA ASP A 176 35.39 -16.36 -6.34
C ASP A 176 35.71 -16.84 -4.92
N TYR A 177 37.00 -17.06 -4.61
CA TYR A 177 37.41 -17.43 -3.25
C TYR A 177 37.09 -16.33 -2.24
N LEU A 178 37.32 -15.06 -2.60
CA LEU A 178 37.04 -13.94 -1.72
C LEU A 178 35.54 -13.77 -1.48
N ILE A 179 34.72 -13.94 -2.52
CA ILE A 179 33.25 -13.89 -2.43
C ILE A 179 32.78 -14.96 -1.46
N ASN A 180 33.16 -16.22 -1.66
CA ASN A 180 32.79 -17.32 -0.76
C ASN A 180 33.30 -17.07 0.67
N LEU A 181 34.54 -16.58 0.83
CA LEU A 181 35.09 -16.28 2.15
C LEU A 181 34.30 -15.18 2.88
N ILE A 182 33.87 -14.14 2.17
CA ILE A 182 33.05 -13.05 2.74
C ILE A 182 31.66 -13.59 3.09
N GLN A 183 31.01 -14.29 2.15
CA GLN A 183 29.68 -14.87 2.36
C GLN A 183 29.68 -15.86 3.55
N ASP A 184 30.61 -16.82 3.57
CA ASP A 184 30.73 -17.79 4.66
C ASP A 184 30.91 -17.09 6.01
N LYS A 185 31.74 -16.04 6.06
CA LYS A 185 31.96 -15.28 7.30
C LYS A 185 30.77 -14.45 7.71
N PHE A 186 30.07 -13.88 6.74
CA PHE A 186 28.83 -13.15 6.98
C PHE A 186 27.75 -14.06 7.54
N MET A 187 27.54 -15.22 6.93
CA MET A 187 26.50 -16.17 7.33
C MET A 187 26.84 -16.96 8.60
N GLU A 188 28.13 -17.12 8.95
CA GLU A 188 28.57 -17.80 10.18
C GLU A 188 28.26 -16.98 11.44
N ASP A 189 28.64 -15.70 11.45
CA ASP A 189 28.42 -14.79 12.58
C ASP A 189 28.45 -13.32 12.13
N PRO A 190 27.33 -12.78 11.62
CA PRO A 190 27.26 -11.39 11.23
C PRO A 190 27.23 -10.45 12.44
N PHE A 191 26.94 -10.96 13.64
CA PHE A 191 26.97 -10.17 14.87
C PHE A 191 28.38 -9.65 15.17
N GLU A 192 29.43 -10.40 14.83
CA GLU A 192 30.81 -9.91 14.93
C GLU A 192 31.14 -8.86 13.86
N LEU A 193 30.52 -8.95 12.68
CA LEU A 193 30.73 -8.00 11.59
C LEU A 193 30.03 -6.67 11.87
N PHE A 194 28.85 -6.69 12.51
CA PHE A 194 28.12 -5.47 12.89
C PHE A 194 28.81 -4.61 13.94
N LYS A 195 29.68 -5.19 14.78
CA LYS A 195 30.52 -4.40 15.71
C LYS A 195 31.47 -3.44 15.01
N HIS A 196 31.65 -3.60 13.71
CA HIS A 196 32.51 -2.77 12.89
C HIS A 196 31.74 -1.73 12.08
N LEU A 197 30.41 -1.69 12.17
CA LEU A 197 29.59 -0.67 11.52
C LEU A 197 29.50 0.60 12.37
N SER A 198 29.52 1.74 11.69
CA SER A 198 29.21 3.06 12.22
C SER A 198 27.71 3.19 12.55
N PRO A 199 27.33 4.14 13.42
CA PRO A 199 25.92 4.44 13.68
C PRO A 199 25.14 4.77 12.40
N ASP A 200 25.74 5.51 11.47
CA ASP A 200 25.11 5.87 10.20
C ASP A 200 24.82 4.63 9.33
N ALA A 201 25.76 3.69 9.28
CA ALA A 201 25.56 2.40 8.59
C ALA A 201 24.44 1.57 9.23
N ILE A 202 24.34 1.59 10.57
CA ILE A 202 23.26 0.91 11.31
C ILE A 202 21.91 1.58 11.05
N GLY A 203 21.85 2.91 11.07
CA GLY A 203 20.64 3.67 10.75
C GLY A 203 20.18 3.39 9.32
N LEU A 204 21.11 3.30 8.37
CA LEU A 204 20.78 2.91 6.99
C LEU A 204 20.14 1.52 6.91
N ILE A 205 20.67 0.55 7.64
CA ILE A 205 20.09 -0.80 7.73
C ILE A 205 18.69 -0.76 8.37
N ALA A 206 18.48 0.11 9.36
CA ALA A 206 17.19 0.23 10.05
C ALA A 206 16.07 0.63 9.09
N TYR A 207 16.30 1.50 8.11
CA TYR A 207 15.28 1.83 7.10
C TYR A 207 14.80 0.62 6.31
N PHE A 208 15.69 -0.33 5.96
CA PHE A 208 15.25 -1.57 5.30
C PHE A 208 14.34 -2.39 6.21
N MET A 209 14.62 -2.42 7.51
CA MET A 209 13.79 -3.14 8.49
C MET A 209 12.42 -2.46 8.67
N ILE A 210 12.39 -1.13 8.71
CA ILE A 210 11.15 -0.33 8.81
C ILE A 210 10.26 -0.54 7.57
N GLU A 211 10.85 -0.48 6.38
CA GLU A 211 10.16 -0.74 5.11
C GLU A 211 9.76 -2.22 4.95
N ASP A 212 10.28 -3.11 5.80
CA ASP A 212 10.11 -4.56 5.73
C ASP A 212 10.38 -5.08 4.30
N ARG A 213 11.44 -4.54 3.68
CA ARG A 213 11.86 -4.85 2.31
C ARG A 213 13.37 -4.78 2.17
N ASN A 214 13.91 -5.61 1.29
CA ASN A 214 15.32 -5.56 0.90
C ASN A 214 15.65 -4.40 -0.06
N THR A 215 14.74 -3.43 -0.20
CA THR A 215 14.90 -2.23 -1.03
C THR A 215 14.21 -1.05 -0.36
N ILE A 216 14.79 0.15 -0.44
CA ILE A 216 14.19 1.40 0.06
C ILE A 216 14.29 2.51 -0.99
N PRO A 217 13.32 3.44 -1.08
CA PRO A 217 13.42 4.59 -1.96
C PRO A 217 14.48 5.57 -1.42
N TYR A 218 15.18 6.29 -2.30
CA TYR A 218 16.21 7.20 -1.86
C TYR A 218 16.53 8.32 -2.86
N ASP A 219 16.34 9.57 -2.44
CA ASP A 219 16.44 10.73 -3.33
C ASP A 219 17.86 11.30 -3.47
N GLU A 220 18.64 11.42 -2.39
CA GLU A 220 19.93 12.11 -2.41
C GLU A 220 21.01 11.44 -1.56
N MET A 221 21.71 10.43 -2.10
CA MET A 221 22.87 9.84 -1.41
C MET A 221 24.16 10.08 -2.19
N GLY A 222 25.20 10.46 -1.43
CA GLY A 222 26.59 10.37 -1.89
C GLY A 222 27.00 8.92 -2.17
N ASP A 223 28.29 8.72 -2.48
CA ASP A 223 28.81 7.37 -2.65
C ASP A 223 28.71 6.59 -1.34
N LEU A 224 28.22 5.35 -1.40
CA LEU A 224 28.17 4.43 -0.26
C LEU A 224 29.59 4.00 0.13
N ASP A 225 29.91 4.03 1.42
CA ASP A 225 31.18 3.48 1.93
C ASP A 225 31.18 1.95 1.82
N LEU A 226 32.36 1.35 1.64
CA LEU A 226 32.57 -0.09 1.73
C LEU A 226 32.25 -0.67 3.12
N GLU A 227 32.11 0.17 4.15
CA GLU A 227 31.52 -0.24 5.43
C GLU A 227 30.11 -0.82 5.27
N VAL A 228 29.30 -0.28 4.36
CA VAL A 228 27.97 -0.82 4.01
C VAL A 228 28.04 -1.63 2.73
N PHE A 229 29.09 -2.44 2.55
CA PHE A 229 29.28 -3.22 1.33
C PHE A 229 28.07 -4.08 0.96
N MET A 230 27.21 -4.43 1.90
CA MET A 230 25.99 -5.21 1.68
C MET A 230 24.82 -4.41 1.09
N ILE A 231 25.01 -3.11 0.81
CA ILE A 231 23.99 -2.22 0.27
C ILE A 231 24.47 -1.70 -1.09
N GLY A 232 23.66 -1.95 -2.12
CA GLY A 232 23.82 -1.42 -3.46
C GLY A 232 22.90 -0.23 -3.73
N LYS A 233 23.19 0.46 -4.83
CA LYS A 233 22.43 1.62 -5.31
C LYS A 233 22.03 1.41 -6.76
N ASP A 234 20.76 1.63 -7.08
CA ASP A 234 20.28 1.81 -8.45
C ASP A 234 19.94 3.29 -8.65
N MET A 235 20.83 4.02 -9.31
CA MET A 235 20.64 5.46 -9.55
C MET A 235 19.54 5.76 -10.57
N ALA A 236 19.21 4.82 -11.45
CA ALA A 236 18.18 5.04 -12.46
C ALA A 236 16.78 4.95 -11.85
N ALA A 237 16.61 4.08 -10.86
CA ALA A 237 15.37 3.90 -10.13
C ALA A 237 15.32 4.63 -8.78
N GLN A 238 16.39 5.33 -8.39
CA GLN A 238 16.51 6.01 -7.09
C GLN A 238 16.17 5.09 -5.90
N ILE A 239 16.71 3.87 -5.92
CA ILE A 239 16.55 2.91 -4.82
C ILE A 239 17.89 2.43 -4.28
N LEU A 240 17.91 2.13 -3.00
CA LEU A 240 18.92 1.31 -2.37
C LEU A 240 18.40 -0.12 -2.27
N TYR A 241 19.30 -1.09 -2.40
CA TYR A 241 18.94 -2.50 -2.33
C TYR A 241 19.97 -3.30 -1.53
N MET A 242 19.50 -4.34 -0.87
CA MET A 242 20.28 -5.26 -0.07
C MET A 242 20.03 -6.68 -0.61
N PRO A 243 21.05 -7.55 -0.65
CA PRO A 243 20.84 -8.94 -0.98
C PRO A 243 19.81 -9.60 -0.04
N VAL A 244 18.91 -10.40 -0.60
CA VAL A 244 17.77 -10.97 0.13
C VAL A 244 18.20 -11.85 1.30
N ASP A 245 19.26 -12.64 1.12
CA ASP A 245 19.84 -13.48 2.16
C ASP A 245 20.48 -12.66 3.29
N VAL A 246 20.95 -11.44 3.01
CA VAL A 246 21.42 -10.51 4.05
C VAL A 246 20.24 -9.89 4.79
N PHE A 247 19.21 -9.47 4.06
CA PHE A 247 17.99 -8.87 4.63
C PHE A 247 17.27 -9.84 5.56
N GLU A 248 16.98 -11.06 5.11
CA GLU A 248 16.32 -12.10 5.93
C GLU A 248 17.11 -12.39 7.21
N TYR A 249 18.44 -12.50 7.11
CA TYR A 249 19.29 -12.71 8.26
C TYR A 249 19.23 -11.53 9.24
N LEU A 250 19.19 -10.30 8.73
CA LEU A 250 19.08 -9.09 9.54
C LEU A 250 17.74 -8.99 10.26
N GLN A 251 16.64 -9.41 9.65
CA GLN A 251 15.34 -9.48 10.32
C GLN A 251 15.42 -10.41 11.55
N GLU A 252 16.03 -11.59 11.39
CA GLU A 252 16.25 -12.52 12.51
C GLU A 252 17.14 -11.90 13.61
N TYR A 253 18.16 -11.13 13.23
CA TYR A 253 19.03 -10.41 14.17
C TYR A 253 18.25 -9.39 15.01
N PHE A 254 17.46 -8.53 14.37
CA PHE A 254 16.68 -7.48 15.04
C PHE A 254 15.69 -8.10 16.02
N ALA A 255 14.97 -9.14 15.56
CA ALA A 255 14.05 -9.91 16.39
C ALA A 255 14.74 -10.59 17.58
N PHE A 256 15.87 -11.28 17.35
CA PHE A 256 16.61 -11.99 18.40
C PHE A 256 17.15 -11.05 19.48
N LYS A 257 17.57 -9.84 19.09
CA LYS A 257 18.10 -8.83 20.01
C LYS A 257 17.02 -7.97 20.64
N GLY A 258 15.77 -8.03 20.16
CA GLY A 258 14.70 -7.12 20.57
C GLY A 258 15.05 -5.67 20.27
N ILE A 259 15.67 -5.43 19.11
CA ILE A 259 16.02 -4.09 18.65
C ILE A 259 14.83 -3.57 17.84
N ASP A 260 14.28 -2.44 18.27
CA ASP A 260 13.32 -1.69 17.48
C ASP A 260 14.10 -0.87 16.43
N PRO A 261 13.86 -1.05 15.12
CA PRO A 261 14.55 -0.25 14.11
C PRO A 261 14.20 1.24 14.18
N LEU A 262 13.05 1.62 14.75
CA LEU A 262 12.69 3.03 14.96
C LEU A 262 13.60 3.73 15.97
N ASP A 263 14.24 2.98 16.89
CA ASP A 263 15.21 3.53 17.84
C ASP A 263 16.56 3.89 17.19
N LEU A 264 16.78 3.50 15.93
CA LEU A 264 18.03 3.67 15.21
C LEU A 264 18.00 4.77 14.15
N ILE A 265 16.84 5.39 13.92
CA ILE A 265 16.66 6.49 12.97
C ILE A 265 16.51 7.84 13.67
N PRO A 266 16.66 8.97 12.96
CA PRO A 266 16.47 10.30 13.54
C PRO A 266 15.05 10.47 14.12
N PRO A 267 14.88 11.15 15.28
CA PRO A 267 13.56 11.35 15.89
C PRO A 267 12.53 12.03 14.98
N GLU A 268 12.99 12.92 14.10
CA GLU A 268 12.16 13.66 13.14
C GLU A 268 11.49 12.73 12.12
N GLU A 269 12.15 11.63 11.77
CA GLU A 269 11.63 10.65 10.81
C GLU A 269 10.84 9.56 11.52
N ARG A 270 11.17 9.27 12.79
CA ARG A 270 10.47 8.29 13.62
C ARG A 270 8.97 8.58 13.71
N GLU A 271 8.60 9.82 14.01
CA GLU A 271 7.19 10.23 14.14
C GLU A 271 6.40 9.94 12.85
N MET A 272 6.97 10.29 11.70
CA MET A 272 6.37 10.01 10.39
C MET A 272 6.19 8.50 10.14
N TYR A 273 7.19 7.67 10.47
CA TYR A 273 7.07 6.22 10.28
C TYR A 273 6.11 5.57 11.28
N GLU A 274 6.02 6.09 12.51
CA GLU A 274 5.04 5.65 13.52
C GLU A 274 3.61 5.92 13.02
N GLU A 275 3.32 7.14 12.53
CA GLU A 275 2.03 7.49 11.91
C GLU A 275 1.71 6.58 10.72
N LEU A 276 2.70 6.32 9.85
CA LEU A 276 2.52 5.51 8.65
C LEU A 276 2.27 4.03 8.99
N MET A 277 2.96 3.48 10.00
CA MET A 277 2.68 2.14 10.52
C MET A 277 1.28 2.03 11.11
N GLN A 278 0.83 3.05 11.85
CA GLN A 278 -0.52 3.08 12.42
C GLN A 278 -1.58 3.14 11.31
N MET A 279 -1.39 3.98 10.28
CA MET A 279 -2.30 4.01 9.13
C MET A 279 -2.34 2.68 8.36
N LYS A 280 -1.19 2.04 8.13
CA LYS A 280 -1.13 0.72 7.49
C LYS A 280 -1.85 -0.36 8.31
N LYS A 281 -1.73 -0.30 9.64
CA LYS A 281 -2.45 -1.20 10.55
C LYS A 281 -3.96 -0.99 10.46
N LEU A 282 -4.41 0.26 10.42
CA LEU A 282 -5.82 0.60 10.22
C LEU A 282 -6.33 0.08 8.87
N GLN A 283 -5.58 0.32 7.78
CA GLN A 283 -5.92 -0.18 6.45
C GLN A 283 -6.03 -1.70 6.41
N ALA A 284 -5.08 -2.43 6.99
CA ALA A 284 -5.09 -3.89 7.03
C ALA A 284 -6.33 -4.47 7.74
N MET A 285 -6.87 -3.74 8.72
CA MET A 285 -8.12 -4.13 9.40
C MET A 285 -9.35 -3.83 8.55
N THR A 286 -9.34 -2.76 7.75
CA THR A 286 -10.44 -2.41 6.83
C THR A 286 -10.42 -3.19 5.51
N ASP A 287 -9.26 -3.71 5.11
CA ASP A 287 -9.06 -4.46 3.86
C ASP A 287 -9.72 -5.85 3.90
N GLN A 288 -9.95 -6.40 5.10
CA GLN A 288 -10.88 -7.49 5.28
C GLN A 288 -12.28 -6.91 5.13
N THR A 289 -12.81 -6.90 3.91
CA THR A 289 -14.20 -6.54 3.68
C THR A 289 -15.05 -7.52 4.49
N PRO A 290 -15.71 -7.08 5.56
CA PRO A 290 -16.46 -7.99 6.41
C PRO A 290 -17.53 -8.65 5.56
N GLU A 291 -17.63 -9.98 5.55
CA GLU A 291 -18.65 -10.67 4.74
C GLU A 291 -20.06 -10.38 5.29
N ASN A 292 -20.14 -9.86 6.52
CA ASN A 292 -21.36 -9.52 7.24
C ASN A 292 -21.11 -8.47 8.33
N VAL A 293 -22.20 -7.94 8.91
CA VAL A 293 -22.16 -6.89 9.94
C VAL A 293 -21.48 -7.38 11.23
N ASP A 294 -21.62 -8.65 11.59
CA ASP A 294 -20.98 -9.22 12.79
C ASP A 294 -19.45 -9.23 12.71
N GLU A 295 -18.88 -9.52 11.54
CA GLU A 295 -17.44 -9.43 11.29
C GLU A 295 -16.92 -7.99 11.35
N ALA A 296 -17.72 -7.03 10.88
CA ALA A 296 -17.37 -5.60 10.97
C ALA A 296 -17.32 -5.17 12.45
N ILE A 297 -18.31 -5.55 13.25
CA ILE A 297 -18.34 -5.29 14.70
C ILE A 297 -17.12 -5.90 15.39
N ALA A 298 -16.76 -7.14 15.04
CA ALA A 298 -15.62 -7.82 15.61
C ALA A 298 -14.30 -7.09 15.31
N ALA A 299 -14.11 -6.62 14.07
CA ALA A 299 -12.92 -5.87 13.67
C ALA A 299 -12.79 -4.54 14.44
N PHE A 300 -13.88 -3.77 14.58
CA PHE A 300 -13.88 -2.53 15.37
C PHE A 300 -13.72 -2.79 16.88
N ALA A 301 -14.28 -3.88 17.41
CA ALA A 301 -14.11 -4.27 18.81
C ALA A 301 -12.69 -4.75 19.12
N GLU A 302 -12.01 -5.40 18.16
CA GLU A 302 -10.60 -5.72 18.24
C GLU A 302 -9.74 -4.46 18.16
N ALA A 303 -10.10 -3.51 17.28
CA ALA A 303 -9.40 -2.23 17.16
C ALA A 303 -9.47 -1.42 18.45
N GLY A 304 -10.61 -1.42 19.14
CA GLY A 304 -10.82 -0.70 20.39
C GLY A 304 -10.04 -1.21 21.60
N GLN A 305 -9.38 -2.38 21.49
CA GLN A 305 -8.48 -2.90 22.54
C GLN A 305 -7.08 -2.28 22.49
N ASP A 306 -6.76 -1.58 21.41
CA ASP A 306 -5.51 -0.85 21.22
C ASP A 306 -5.77 0.65 21.41
N GLU A 307 -5.13 1.23 22.41
CA GLU A 307 -5.39 2.61 22.85
C GLU A 307 -4.96 3.64 21.78
N GLU A 308 -3.90 3.36 21.02
CA GLU A 308 -3.47 4.21 19.91
C GLU A 308 -4.45 4.13 18.72
N MET A 309 -4.95 2.93 18.40
CA MET A 309 -5.97 2.78 17.36
C MET A 309 -7.30 3.42 17.76
N ARG A 310 -7.62 3.42 19.06
CA ARG A 310 -8.82 4.07 19.58
C ARG A 310 -8.78 5.58 19.37
N GLU A 311 -7.66 6.22 19.67
CA GLU A 311 -7.47 7.65 19.43
C GLU A 311 -7.56 7.99 17.93
N MET A 312 -6.94 7.17 17.07
CA MET A 312 -6.97 7.38 15.62
C MET A 312 -8.37 7.25 15.02
N ILE A 313 -9.15 6.23 15.42
CA ILE A 313 -10.52 6.07 14.94
C ILE A 313 -11.38 7.25 15.37
N ALA A 314 -11.20 7.74 16.61
CA ALA A 314 -11.90 8.91 17.11
C ALA A 314 -11.60 10.18 16.29
N GLU A 315 -10.34 10.40 15.92
CA GLU A 315 -9.93 11.52 15.07
C GLU A 315 -10.53 11.42 13.64
N LEU A 316 -10.52 10.22 13.05
CA LEU A 316 -11.01 9.97 11.68
C LEU A 316 -12.51 10.20 11.51
N ILE A 317 -13.30 9.81 12.52
CA ILE A 317 -14.76 10.00 12.51
C ILE A 317 -15.16 11.39 13.03
N GLY A 318 -14.20 12.22 13.45
CA GLY A 318 -14.45 13.54 14.02
C GLY A 318 -15.17 13.51 15.36
N PHE A 319 -14.95 12.46 16.15
CA PHE A 319 -15.61 12.22 17.42
C PHE A 319 -14.90 12.98 18.55
N ASP A 320 -15.65 13.90 19.16
CA ASP A 320 -15.32 14.45 20.47
C ASP A 320 -16.08 13.59 21.51
N GLU A 321 -15.38 12.92 22.43
CA GLU A 321 -15.99 12.06 23.48
C GLU A 321 -17.04 12.81 24.34
N ASP A 322 -17.04 14.15 24.27
CA ASP A 322 -17.90 15.06 25.01
C ASP A 322 -19.14 15.58 24.22
N ASP A 323 -19.36 15.20 22.94
CA ASP A 323 -20.57 15.60 22.19
C ASP A 323 -21.68 14.54 22.22
N ASP A 324 -22.61 14.71 23.16
CA ASP A 324 -23.78 13.84 23.38
C ASP A 324 -24.73 13.73 22.18
N ASN A 325 -24.57 14.53 21.11
CA ASN A 325 -25.44 14.50 19.93
C ASN A 325 -24.91 13.67 18.75
N ASP A 326 -23.67 13.17 18.81
CA ASP A 326 -23.12 12.34 17.73
C ASP A 326 -23.52 10.87 17.90
N GLN A 327 -24.69 10.53 17.33
CA GLN A 327 -25.22 9.17 17.35
C GLN A 327 -24.29 8.16 16.64
N VAL A 328 -23.50 8.59 15.66
CA VAL A 328 -22.58 7.71 14.93
C VAL A 328 -21.34 7.43 15.80
N GLY A 329 -20.76 8.47 16.40
CA GLY A 329 -19.66 8.33 17.35
C GLY A 329 -19.99 7.45 18.56
N GLN A 330 -21.20 7.57 19.11
CA GLN A 330 -21.66 6.74 20.23
C GLN A 330 -21.79 5.26 19.87
N VAL A 331 -22.26 4.94 18.66
CA VAL A 331 -22.36 3.55 18.19
C VAL A 331 -20.96 2.95 18.03
N ILE A 332 -20.04 3.69 17.40
CA ILE A 332 -18.66 3.22 17.17
C ILE A 332 -17.92 3.03 18.51
N ALA A 333 -18.03 3.97 19.44
CA ALA A 333 -17.43 3.85 20.77
C ALA A 333 -17.97 2.63 21.55
N GLN A 334 -19.27 2.33 21.44
CA GLN A 334 -19.87 1.16 22.06
C GLN A 334 -19.43 -0.17 21.42
N ILE A 335 -19.17 -0.18 20.12
CA ILE A 335 -18.55 -1.33 19.43
C ILE A 335 -17.11 -1.52 19.93
N MET A 336 -16.31 -0.45 19.96
CA MET A 336 -14.91 -0.49 20.39
C MET A 336 -14.74 -0.89 21.86
N ASP A 337 -15.66 -0.46 22.74
CA ASP A 337 -15.71 -0.91 24.14
C ASP A 337 -16.19 -2.37 24.28
N GLY A 338 -16.55 -3.04 23.18
CA GLY A 338 -17.10 -4.39 23.15
C GLY A 338 -18.48 -4.50 23.81
N LYS A 339 -19.24 -3.41 23.90
CA LYS A 339 -20.62 -3.40 24.42
C LYS A 339 -21.59 -3.92 23.38
N ILE A 340 -21.33 -3.65 22.10
CA ILE A 340 -22.03 -4.20 20.95
C ILE A 340 -21.17 -5.33 20.37
N LYS A 341 -21.75 -6.54 20.25
CA LYS A 341 -21.01 -7.72 19.79
C LYS A 341 -21.67 -8.43 18.61
N SER A 342 -22.84 -7.95 18.19
CA SER A 342 -23.63 -8.56 17.13
C SER A 342 -24.54 -7.53 16.47
N GLU A 343 -24.98 -7.82 15.26
CA GLU A 343 -25.98 -7.06 14.51
C GLU A 343 -27.27 -6.87 15.31
N GLU A 344 -27.68 -7.89 16.08
CA GLU A 344 -28.85 -7.82 16.97
C GLU A 344 -28.67 -6.79 18.11
N ASP A 345 -27.44 -6.57 18.58
CA ASP A 345 -27.16 -5.53 19.58
C ASP A 345 -27.21 -4.12 18.96
N LEU A 346 -26.77 -3.97 17.71
CA LEU A 346 -26.90 -2.74 16.93
C LEU A 346 -28.36 -2.39 16.66
N GLU A 347 -29.17 -3.35 16.23
CA GLU A 347 -30.60 -3.15 15.98
C GLU A 347 -31.34 -2.70 17.26
N LYS A 348 -30.97 -3.27 18.42
CA LYS A 348 -31.52 -2.84 19.71
C LYS A 348 -31.12 -1.41 20.07
N LEU A 349 -29.88 -1.02 19.83
CA LEU A 349 -29.40 0.33 20.11
C LEU A 349 -30.09 1.36 19.21
N PHE A 350 -30.24 1.09 17.90
CA PHE A 350 -30.97 1.97 17.00
C PHE A 350 -32.45 2.10 17.36
N SER A 351 -33.08 1.00 17.79
CA SER A 351 -34.47 1.03 18.29
C SER A 351 -34.62 1.93 19.53
N GLN A 352 -33.62 1.96 20.42
CA GLN A 352 -33.61 2.85 21.59
C GLN A 352 -33.48 4.33 21.19
N PHE A 353 -32.65 4.63 20.19
CA PHE A 353 -32.54 6.00 19.67
C PHE A 353 -33.82 6.50 19.00
N GLU A 354 -34.61 5.61 18.39
CA GLU A 354 -35.93 5.93 17.84
C GLU A 354 -36.96 6.19 18.95
N GLU A 355 -36.99 5.36 20.00
CA GLU A 355 -37.86 5.55 21.16
C GLU A 355 -37.53 6.84 21.94
N GLU A 356 -36.26 7.19 22.10
CA GLU A 356 -35.83 8.45 22.76
C GLU A 356 -36.18 9.70 21.93
N LYS A 357 -36.20 9.60 20.59
CA LYS A 357 -36.69 10.68 19.72
C LYS A 357 -38.20 10.88 19.83
N GLU A 358 -38.98 9.80 19.96
CA GLU A 358 -40.43 9.86 20.14
C GLU A 358 -40.82 10.42 21.53
N GLU A 359 -40.11 10.03 22.60
CA GLU A 359 -40.34 10.59 23.95
C GLU A 359 -39.93 12.08 24.06
N ALA A 360 -38.92 12.53 23.31
CA ALA A 360 -38.54 13.94 23.23
C ALA A 360 -39.60 14.83 22.56
N GLU A 361 -40.40 14.29 21.63
CA GLU A 361 -41.51 15.00 20.98
C GLU A 361 -42.80 15.05 21.82
N GLU A 362 -42.99 14.16 22.81
CA GLU A 362 -44.20 14.12 23.66
C GLU A 362 -44.16 15.05 24.89
N THR A 363 -43.11 15.84 25.09
CA THR A 363 -43.03 16.81 26.21
C THR A 363 -43.44 18.23 25.77
N PRO A 364 -44.59 18.81 26.22
CA PRO A 364 -45.00 20.14 25.78
C PRO A 364 -44.25 21.23 26.54
N LYS A 365 -43.31 21.92 25.88
CA LYS A 365 -42.83 23.24 26.34
C LYS A 365 -43.56 24.37 25.63
N ASN A 366 -44.39 25.03 26.42
CA ASN A 366 -45.12 26.24 26.12
C ASN A 366 -44.19 27.47 26.21
N SER A 367 -44.28 28.38 25.23
CA SER A 367 -43.65 29.73 25.11
C SER A 367 -42.10 29.75 24.95
N ASN A 368 -41.48 30.51 24.05
CA ASN A 368 -41.89 31.69 23.31
C ASN A 368 -41.16 31.73 21.95
N SER A 369 -41.84 32.27 20.94
CA SER A 369 -41.32 32.52 19.61
C SER A 369 -40.11 33.48 19.64
N ASN A 370 -39.04 33.08 18.94
CA ASN A 370 -38.21 33.99 18.16
C ASN A 370 -37.65 33.20 16.96
N ASN A 371 -38.26 33.46 15.80
CA ASN A 371 -37.72 33.07 14.50
C ASN A 371 -36.30 33.62 14.33
N ASN A 372 -35.37 32.78 13.89
CA ASN A 372 -34.33 33.18 12.95
C ASN A 372 -34.13 32.02 11.96
N VAL A 373 -34.81 32.13 10.83
CA VAL A 373 -34.48 31.41 9.59
C VAL A 373 -33.08 31.86 9.18
N ILE A 374 -32.13 30.93 9.08
CA ILE A 374 -30.83 31.21 8.46
C ILE A 374 -30.99 31.06 6.95
N ASP A 375 -30.82 32.17 6.25
CA ASP A 375 -30.83 32.30 4.79
C ASP A 375 -29.43 32.00 4.24
N PHE A 376 -29.30 30.90 3.51
CA PHE A 376 -28.04 30.44 2.91
C PHE A 376 -27.60 31.22 1.66
N ASN A 377 -28.30 32.30 1.26
CA ASN A 377 -27.85 33.16 0.16
C ASN A 377 -26.58 33.98 0.45
N GLN A 378 -25.99 33.87 1.65
CA GLN A 378 -24.84 34.67 2.07
C GLN A 378 -23.48 34.00 1.82
N TYR A 379 -23.45 32.71 1.46
CA TYR A 379 -22.21 31.97 1.17
C TYR A 379 -21.89 31.84 -0.33
N ARG A 380 -22.58 32.62 -1.18
CA ARG A 380 -22.10 32.88 -2.54
C ARG A 380 -21.11 34.04 -2.54
N LYS A 381 -19.82 33.69 -2.49
CA LYS A 381 -18.81 34.31 -3.36
C LYS A 381 -17.67 33.35 -3.63
#